data_AF-A0A232FLG6-F1
#
_entry.id   AF-A0A232FLG6-F1
#
_cell.length_a   1.000
_cell.length_b   1.000
_cell.length_c   1.000
_cell.angle_alpha   90.00
_cell.angle_beta   90.00
_cell.angle_gamma   90.00
#
_symmetry.space_group_name_H-M   'P 1'
#
loop_
_entity.id
_entity.type
_entity.pdbx_description
1 polymer ?
#
loop_
_entity_poly.entity_id
_entity_poly.type
_entity_poly.pdbx_seq_one_letter_code
_entity_poly.pdbx_strand_id
1 'polypeptide(L)'
;MSEDESVEATESTESEVQNPLGSYEGERNKSGERHGFGRYLLANGDTYEGKYCRGLRHGHGLYVFKLGARYEGQWCRGQKHGRGSFVYPDGTRYEGEWKRDKRCGFGAYHYRNGDVYEGTWRQNYRHGLGSYTYADGGCKFYGSWVADRMQGIGQLTHQRHRHHGFWETNLPQGRGCYIFEKGSMLHGHFLHILDTSGQIVTEIDEASQELEISEDEPPREDTAVNAKELRPEPLKQGIVAVVWRSRRVTPYSPDLMPPEPAAVIDQESSVETLNDDVCDETDDERAEEYLKRDDDEVEYEDEYVDEEAEDEENDYLRD
;
A
#
# COMPACT_ATOMS: atom_id res chain seq x y z
N MET A 1 -52.01 -45.28 -55.21
CA MET A 1 -50.75 -44.88 -55.85
C MET A 1 -50.64 -43.39 -55.58
N SER A 2 -50.01 -43.06 -54.46
CA SER A 2 -49.90 -41.72 -53.90
C SER A 2 -48.42 -41.35 -53.88
N GLU A 3 -48.16 -40.13 -54.31
CA GLU A 3 -46.86 -39.54 -54.60
C GLU A 3 -46.01 -39.34 -53.33
N ASP A 4 -44.70 -39.52 -53.45
CA ASP A 4 -43.69 -39.43 -52.39
C ASP A 4 -42.88 -38.14 -52.63
N GLU A 5 -43.10 -37.10 -51.81
CA GLU A 5 -42.29 -35.89 -51.75
C GLU A 5 -41.34 -35.98 -50.55
N SER A 6 -40.08 -36.28 -50.82
CA SER A 6 -38.99 -36.23 -49.83
C SER A 6 -38.50 -34.78 -49.66
N VAL A 7 -38.72 -34.22 -48.46
CA VAL A 7 -38.28 -32.88 -48.07
C VAL A 7 -36.83 -32.94 -47.59
N GLU A 8 -35.91 -32.23 -48.26
CA GLU A 8 -34.53 -32.03 -47.80
C GLU A 8 -34.51 -31.07 -46.59
N ALA A 9 -34.06 -31.57 -45.44
CA ALA A 9 -33.69 -30.74 -44.30
C ALA A 9 -32.19 -30.42 -44.40
N THR A 10 -31.87 -29.16 -44.71
CA THR A 10 -30.51 -28.64 -44.63
C THR A 10 -30.21 -28.25 -43.19
N GLU A 11 -29.46 -29.10 -42.47
CA GLU A 11 -28.87 -28.74 -41.18
C GLU A 11 -27.82 -27.66 -41.40
N SER A 12 -28.18 -26.42 -41.05
CA SER A 12 -27.24 -25.31 -40.88
C SER A 12 -26.45 -25.55 -39.60
N THR A 13 -25.25 -26.09 -39.76
CA THR A 13 -24.25 -26.17 -38.68
C THR A 13 -23.66 -24.77 -38.48
N GLU A 14 -24.28 -23.97 -37.61
CA GLU A 14 -23.60 -22.85 -36.97
C GLU A 14 -22.54 -23.42 -36.01
N SER A 15 -21.34 -23.64 -36.55
CA SER A 15 -20.15 -23.78 -35.73
C SER A 15 -19.78 -22.39 -35.22
N GLU A 16 -20.20 -22.10 -33.98
CA GLU A 16 -19.63 -20.99 -33.22
C GLU A 16 -18.10 -21.20 -33.13
N VAL A 17 -17.36 -20.46 -33.95
CA VAL A 17 -15.91 -20.38 -33.86
C VAL A 17 -15.58 -19.68 -32.56
N GLN A 18 -15.35 -20.47 -31.52
CA GLN A 18 -14.88 -20.00 -30.23
C GLN A 18 -13.45 -19.49 -30.41
N ASN A 19 -13.33 -18.19 -30.71
CA ASN A 19 -12.09 -17.55 -31.13
C ASN A 19 -11.09 -17.57 -29.95
N PRO A 20 -9.99 -18.35 -30.00
CA PRO A 20 -9.01 -18.45 -28.91
C PRO A 20 -8.04 -17.26 -28.88
N LEU A 21 -8.23 -16.29 -29.78
CA LEU A 21 -7.46 -15.07 -29.92
C LEU A 21 -8.31 -13.93 -29.37
N GLY A 22 -7.83 -13.28 -28.31
CA GLY A 22 -8.55 -12.18 -27.67
C GLY A 22 -9.10 -11.15 -28.67
N SER A 23 -10.36 -10.73 -28.49
CA SER A 23 -11.07 -9.84 -29.41
C SER A 23 -10.99 -8.38 -28.96
N TYR A 24 -10.61 -7.49 -29.87
CA TYR A 24 -10.58 -6.04 -29.63
C TYR A 24 -11.61 -5.33 -30.49
N GLU A 25 -12.43 -4.49 -29.85
CA GLU A 25 -13.41 -3.62 -30.46
C GLU A 25 -13.13 -2.18 -30.00
N GLY A 26 -12.76 -1.30 -30.93
CA GLY A 26 -12.44 0.09 -30.58
C GLY A 26 -11.67 0.82 -31.68
N GLU A 27 -11.33 2.07 -31.37
CA GLU A 27 -10.56 2.93 -32.26
C GLU A 27 -9.13 2.39 -32.47
N ARG A 28 -8.54 2.76 -33.62
CA ARG A 28 -7.16 2.39 -34.01
C ARG A 28 -6.47 3.57 -34.67
N ASN A 29 -5.16 3.70 -34.48
CA ASN A 29 -4.35 4.71 -35.16
C ASN A 29 -4.00 4.29 -36.60
N LYS A 30 -3.28 5.16 -37.33
CA LYS A 30 -2.84 4.91 -38.72
C LYS A 30 -1.95 3.67 -38.86
N SER A 31 -1.22 3.32 -37.81
CA SER A 31 -0.36 2.13 -37.74
C SER A 31 -1.14 0.84 -37.43
N GLY A 32 -2.46 0.94 -37.19
CA GLY A 32 -3.32 -0.20 -36.85
C GLY A 32 -3.29 -0.60 -35.38
N GLU A 33 -2.58 0.14 -34.52
CA GLU A 33 -2.51 -0.10 -33.08
C GLU A 33 -3.79 0.35 -32.39
N ARG A 34 -4.11 -0.26 -31.23
CA ARG A 34 -5.22 0.19 -30.38
C ARG A 34 -4.99 1.63 -29.95
N HIS A 35 -5.97 2.49 -30.14
CA HIS A 35 -5.88 3.91 -29.83
C HIS A 35 -7.28 4.44 -29.50
N GLY A 36 -7.40 5.52 -28.73
CA GLY A 36 -8.72 6.06 -28.36
C GLY A 36 -9.45 5.12 -27.40
N PHE A 37 -10.78 5.11 -27.41
CA PHE A 37 -11.55 4.22 -26.54
C PHE A 37 -11.75 2.84 -27.19
N GLY A 38 -11.66 1.78 -26.38
CA GLY A 38 -11.92 0.43 -26.84
C GLY A 38 -12.10 -0.59 -25.73
N ARG A 39 -12.66 -1.73 -26.11
CA ARG A 39 -12.87 -2.91 -25.28
C ARG A 39 -12.03 -4.06 -25.81
N TYR A 40 -11.28 -4.72 -24.93
CA TYR A 40 -10.43 -5.86 -25.25
C TYR A 40 -10.76 -7.04 -24.35
N LEU A 41 -11.13 -8.16 -24.93
CA LEU A 41 -11.06 -9.47 -24.29
C LEU A 41 -9.64 -10.00 -24.52
N LEU A 42 -8.85 -10.09 -23.47
CA LEU A 42 -7.48 -10.58 -23.54
C LEU A 42 -7.46 -12.10 -23.73
N ALA A 43 -6.36 -12.63 -24.27
CA ALA A 43 -6.20 -14.07 -24.48
C ALA A 43 -6.24 -14.89 -23.17
N ASN A 44 -5.88 -14.28 -22.04
CA ASN A 44 -5.98 -14.90 -20.71
C ASN A 44 -7.42 -14.92 -20.14
N GLY A 45 -8.37 -14.29 -20.83
CA GLY A 45 -9.77 -14.15 -20.43
C GLY A 45 -10.07 -12.92 -19.57
N ASP A 46 -9.09 -12.07 -19.30
CA ASP A 46 -9.32 -10.76 -18.69
C ASP A 46 -10.02 -9.83 -19.67
N THR A 47 -10.68 -8.79 -19.15
CA THR A 47 -11.28 -7.76 -19.99
C THR A 47 -10.77 -6.39 -19.60
N TYR A 48 -10.51 -5.55 -20.60
CA TYR A 48 -10.22 -4.14 -20.41
C TYR A 48 -11.18 -3.31 -21.24
N GLU A 49 -11.74 -2.27 -20.64
CA GLU A 49 -12.55 -1.27 -21.30
C GLU A 49 -12.04 0.11 -20.90
N GLY A 50 -11.54 0.88 -21.86
CA GLY A 50 -10.95 2.18 -21.55
C GLY A 50 -10.17 2.77 -22.69
N LYS A 51 -9.43 3.83 -22.36
CA LYS A 51 -8.58 4.53 -23.30
C LYS A 51 -7.29 3.73 -23.59
N TYR A 52 -6.81 3.86 -24.83
CA TYR A 52 -5.57 3.31 -25.35
C TYR A 52 -4.75 4.41 -26.04
N CYS A 53 -3.44 4.31 -25.95
CA CYS A 53 -2.48 5.14 -26.68
C CYS A 53 -1.34 4.23 -27.18
N ARG A 54 -1.11 4.22 -28.51
CA ARG A 54 -0.08 3.40 -29.19
C ARG A 54 -0.07 1.93 -28.72
N GLY A 55 -1.24 1.29 -28.70
CA GLY A 55 -1.39 -0.11 -28.30
C GLY A 55 -1.41 -0.37 -26.79
N LEU A 56 -1.03 0.59 -25.95
CA LEU A 56 -0.97 0.46 -24.49
C LEU A 56 -2.21 1.07 -23.81
N ARG A 57 -2.59 0.52 -22.66
CA ARG A 57 -3.64 1.10 -21.80
C ARG A 57 -3.15 2.46 -21.29
N HIS A 58 -3.95 3.50 -21.46
CA HIS A 58 -3.54 4.87 -21.13
C HIS A 58 -4.78 5.71 -20.80
N GLY A 59 -4.69 6.68 -19.89
CA GLY A 59 -5.84 7.45 -19.44
C GLY A 59 -6.76 6.64 -18.54
N HIS A 60 -8.07 6.87 -18.57
CA HIS A 60 -9.01 6.15 -17.70
C HIS A 60 -9.48 4.82 -18.32
N GLY A 61 -9.59 3.78 -17.48
CA GLY A 61 -10.09 2.48 -17.90
C GLY A 61 -10.42 1.52 -16.75
N LEU A 62 -11.28 0.57 -17.05
CA LEU A 62 -11.69 -0.54 -16.20
C LEU A 62 -11.02 -1.83 -16.69
N TYR A 63 -10.28 -2.49 -15.81
CA TYR A 63 -9.72 -3.82 -16.03
C TYR A 63 -10.38 -4.81 -15.10
N VAL A 64 -11.01 -5.84 -15.66
CA VAL A 64 -11.63 -6.93 -14.91
C VAL A 64 -10.83 -8.19 -15.16
N PHE A 65 -10.21 -8.70 -14.09
CA PHE A 65 -9.47 -9.94 -14.11
C PHE A 65 -10.45 -11.11 -14.14
N LYS A 66 -10.10 -12.17 -14.87
CA LYS A 66 -10.89 -13.41 -14.94
C LYS A 66 -11.15 -14.01 -13.55
N LEU A 67 -10.21 -13.82 -12.62
CA LEU A 67 -10.29 -14.29 -11.23
C LEU A 67 -11.15 -13.38 -10.31
N GLY A 68 -11.81 -12.37 -10.86
CA GLY A 68 -12.79 -11.54 -10.15
C GLY A 68 -12.24 -10.25 -9.56
N ALA A 69 -10.93 -10.04 -9.57
CA ALA A 69 -10.35 -8.75 -9.22
C ALA A 69 -10.76 -7.70 -10.26
N ARG A 70 -10.81 -6.42 -9.86
CA ARG A 70 -11.08 -5.32 -10.78
C ARG A 70 -10.28 -4.09 -10.39
N TYR A 71 -9.76 -3.39 -11.40
CA TYR A 71 -9.16 -2.07 -11.25
C TYR A 71 -9.92 -1.07 -12.11
N GLU A 72 -10.34 0.03 -11.51
CA GLU A 72 -10.94 1.17 -12.19
C GLU A 72 -10.14 2.41 -11.86
N GLY A 73 -9.54 3.04 -12.86
CA GLY A 73 -8.73 4.22 -12.59
C GLY A 73 -7.91 4.67 -13.78
N GLN A 74 -6.90 5.48 -13.46
CA GLN A 74 -5.95 6.00 -14.41
C GLN A 74 -4.87 4.95 -14.76
N TRP A 75 -4.43 4.98 -16.01
CA TRP A 75 -3.42 4.14 -16.61
C TRP A 75 -2.41 5.03 -17.32
N CYS A 76 -1.14 4.66 -17.26
CA CYS A 76 -0.09 5.29 -18.03
C CYS A 76 0.80 4.19 -18.62
N ARG A 77 0.89 4.13 -19.95
CA ARG A 77 1.77 3.19 -20.67
C ARG A 77 1.63 1.74 -20.21
N GLY A 78 0.39 1.31 -20.02
CA GLY A 78 0.06 -0.06 -19.65
C GLY A 78 0.11 -0.36 -18.15
N GLN A 79 0.49 0.59 -17.30
CA GLN A 79 0.60 0.43 -15.84
C GLN A 79 -0.48 1.26 -15.11
N LYS A 80 -0.98 0.79 -13.97
CA LYS A 80 -1.85 1.59 -13.08
C LYS A 80 -1.07 2.82 -12.62
N HIS A 81 -1.70 3.98 -12.72
CA HIS A 81 -1.08 5.27 -12.39
C HIS A 81 -2.16 6.24 -11.88
N GLY A 82 -1.78 7.31 -11.18
CA GLY A 82 -2.70 8.34 -10.74
C GLY A 82 -3.74 7.79 -9.76
N ARG A 83 -4.99 8.28 -9.81
CA ARG A 83 -6.06 7.81 -8.93
C ARG A 83 -6.74 6.57 -9.49
N GLY A 84 -7.00 5.61 -8.62
CA GLY A 84 -7.73 4.39 -8.98
C GLY A 84 -8.25 3.61 -7.77
N SER A 85 -9.28 2.81 -8.03
CA SER A 85 -9.85 1.84 -7.10
C SER A 85 -9.51 0.42 -7.57
N PHE A 86 -8.99 -0.40 -6.66
CA PHE A 86 -8.77 -1.82 -6.89
C PHE A 86 -9.62 -2.62 -5.90
N VAL A 87 -10.45 -3.52 -6.41
CA VAL A 87 -11.24 -4.45 -5.60
C VAL A 87 -10.73 -5.85 -5.85
N TYR A 88 -10.33 -6.52 -4.77
CA TYR A 88 -9.78 -7.87 -4.79
C TYR A 88 -10.90 -8.91 -4.68
N PRO A 89 -10.66 -10.17 -5.11
CA PRO A 89 -11.67 -11.23 -5.07
C PRO A 89 -12.12 -11.58 -3.64
N ASP A 90 -11.25 -11.36 -2.66
CA ASP A 90 -11.52 -11.61 -1.24
C ASP A 90 -12.43 -10.54 -0.59
N GLY A 91 -12.79 -9.50 -1.34
CA GLY A 91 -13.61 -8.38 -0.90
C GLY A 91 -12.83 -7.20 -0.32
N THR A 92 -11.50 -7.31 -0.18
CA THR A 92 -10.67 -6.15 0.16
C THR A 92 -10.68 -5.13 -0.97
N ARG A 93 -10.46 -3.86 -0.64
CA ARG A 93 -10.35 -2.81 -1.65
C ARG A 93 -9.34 -1.74 -1.26
N TYR A 94 -8.69 -1.19 -2.26
CA TYR A 94 -7.86 0.00 -2.17
C TYR A 94 -8.45 1.12 -3.01
N GLU A 95 -8.47 2.33 -2.48
CA GLU A 95 -8.88 3.55 -3.17
C GLU A 95 -7.83 4.61 -2.90
N GLY A 96 -7.07 5.02 -3.93
CA GLY A 96 -5.98 5.96 -3.70
C GLY A 96 -5.11 6.18 -4.92
N GLU A 97 -3.91 6.69 -4.65
CA GLU A 97 -2.91 6.97 -5.67
C GLU A 97 -2.08 5.71 -6.02
N TRP A 98 -1.69 5.65 -7.30
CA TRP A 98 -0.93 4.58 -7.93
C TRP A 98 0.21 5.18 -8.75
N LYS A 99 1.35 4.51 -8.76
CA LYS A 99 2.49 4.84 -9.61
C LYS A 99 3.17 3.55 -10.01
N ARG A 100 3.24 3.29 -11.32
CA ARG A 100 3.89 2.09 -11.89
C ARG A 100 3.39 0.80 -11.25
N ASP A 101 2.07 0.60 -11.29
CA ASP A 101 1.38 -0.56 -10.71
C ASP A 101 1.44 -0.71 -9.17
N LYS A 102 2.17 0.16 -8.46
CA LYS A 102 2.29 0.17 -7.00
C LYS A 102 1.42 1.24 -6.36
N ARG A 103 0.84 0.95 -5.21
CA ARG A 103 0.15 1.94 -4.36
C ARG A 103 1.17 2.95 -3.85
N CYS A 104 0.82 4.23 -3.94
CA CYS A 104 1.66 5.34 -3.48
C CYS A 104 0.79 6.50 -2.99
N GLY A 105 1.42 7.56 -2.48
CA GLY A 105 0.71 8.80 -2.14
C GLY A 105 -0.37 8.57 -1.09
N PHE A 106 -1.47 9.30 -1.13
CA PHE A 106 -2.58 9.10 -0.19
C PHE A 106 -3.55 8.02 -0.69
N GLY A 107 -4.00 7.16 0.21
CA GLY A 107 -4.98 6.11 -0.11
C GLY A 107 -5.62 5.47 1.11
N ALA A 108 -6.79 4.88 0.87
CA ALA A 108 -7.55 4.10 1.83
C ALA A 108 -7.54 2.61 1.43
N TYR A 109 -7.27 1.73 2.40
CA TYR A 109 -7.38 0.29 2.23
C TYR A 109 -8.39 -0.27 3.22
N HIS A 110 -9.37 -0.98 2.70
CA HIS A 110 -10.41 -1.64 3.48
C HIS A 110 -10.13 -3.15 3.47
N TYR A 111 -9.88 -3.67 4.66
CA TYR A 111 -9.55 -5.06 4.89
C TYR A 111 -10.81 -5.92 5.00
N ARG A 112 -10.65 -7.22 4.79
CA ARG A 112 -11.74 -8.21 4.81
C ARG A 112 -12.36 -8.36 6.19
N ASN A 113 -11.55 -8.19 7.23
CA ASN A 113 -11.99 -8.19 8.63
C ASN A 113 -12.76 -6.92 9.02
N GLY A 114 -12.88 -5.94 8.10
CA GLY A 114 -13.54 -4.66 8.33
C GLY A 114 -12.59 -3.54 8.77
N ASP A 115 -11.32 -3.85 9.05
CA ASP A 115 -10.33 -2.83 9.38
C ASP A 115 -10.14 -1.87 8.22
N VAL A 116 -9.72 -0.64 8.54
CA VAL A 116 -9.49 0.39 7.53
C VAL A 116 -8.19 1.12 7.84
N TYR A 117 -7.29 1.15 6.86
CA TYR A 117 -6.16 2.07 6.86
C TYR A 117 -6.45 3.25 5.94
N GLU A 118 -6.22 4.47 6.42
CA GLU A 118 -6.27 5.71 5.64
C GLU A 118 -5.00 6.50 5.91
N GLY A 119 -4.19 6.73 4.88
CA GLY A 119 -2.91 7.40 5.08
C GLY A 119 -2.04 7.39 3.84
N THR A 120 -0.77 7.68 4.05
CA THR A 120 0.21 7.66 2.98
C THR A 120 0.73 6.24 2.71
N TRP A 121 1.12 6.01 1.46
CA TRP A 121 1.59 4.75 0.91
C TRP A 121 2.88 4.96 0.13
N ARG A 122 3.80 4.00 0.20
CA ARG A 122 5.05 3.99 -0.58
C ARG A 122 5.33 2.57 -1.04
N GLN A 123 5.42 2.38 -2.36
CA GLN A 123 5.74 1.09 -2.98
C GLN A 123 4.91 -0.08 -2.41
N ASN A 124 3.58 0.06 -2.35
CA ASN A 124 2.65 -0.91 -1.76
C ASN A 124 2.59 -1.02 -0.24
N TYR A 125 3.47 -0.36 0.51
CA TYR A 125 3.47 -0.39 1.97
C TYR A 125 2.84 0.86 2.58
N ARG A 126 2.20 0.73 3.74
CA ARG A 126 1.82 1.87 4.58
C ARG A 126 3.10 2.58 5.02
N HIS A 127 3.16 3.88 4.79
CA HIS A 127 4.36 4.67 5.01
C HIS A 127 3.98 6.12 5.31
N GLY A 128 4.71 6.84 6.14
CA GLY A 128 4.40 8.22 6.52
C GLY A 128 3.25 8.31 7.52
N LEU A 129 2.38 9.31 7.41
CA LEU A 129 1.26 9.47 8.35
C LEU A 129 0.05 8.64 7.92
N GLY A 130 -0.54 7.95 8.89
CA GLY A 130 -1.70 7.12 8.63
C GLY A 130 -2.52 6.83 9.87
N SER A 131 -3.78 6.56 9.62
CA SER A 131 -4.77 6.12 10.58
C SER A 131 -5.16 4.68 10.29
N TYR A 132 -5.13 3.81 11.30
CA TYR A 132 -5.66 2.46 11.23
C TYR A 132 -6.82 2.31 12.20
N THR A 133 -8.00 2.01 11.67
CA THR A 133 -9.22 1.75 12.44
C THR A 133 -9.46 0.26 12.50
N TYR A 134 -9.43 -0.29 13.70
CA TYR A 134 -9.76 -1.69 13.97
C TYR A 134 -11.27 -1.82 14.05
N ALA A 135 -11.85 -2.67 13.20
CA ALA A 135 -13.25 -3.04 13.26
C ALA A 135 -13.55 -3.79 14.56
N ASP A 136 -12.62 -4.65 14.99
CA ASP A 136 -12.68 -5.28 16.30
C ASP A 136 -12.31 -4.28 17.41
N GLY A 137 -13.11 -4.23 18.45
CA GLY A 137 -12.95 -3.30 19.59
C GLY A 137 -13.15 -1.81 19.29
N GLY A 138 -13.19 -1.39 18.01
CA GLY A 138 -13.37 0.01 17.59
C GLY A 138 -12.18 0.90 17.97
N CYS A 139 -10.99 0.32 18.12
CA CYS A 139 -9.78 1.06 18.40
C CYS A 139 -9.29 1.80 17.14
N LYS A 140 -8.62 2.93 17.32
CA LYS A 140 -8.03 3.70 16.22
C LYS A 140 -6.60 4.09 16.55
N PHE A 141 -5.65 3.65 15.75
CA PHE A 141 -4.28 4.15 15.78
C PHE A 141 -4.15 5.30 14.78
N TYR A 142 -3.48 6.38 15.17
CA TYR A 142 -3.04 7.47 14.30
C TYR A 142 -1.59 7.79 14.62
N GLY A 143 -0.70 7.73 13.63
CA GLY A 143 0.72 7.92 13.87
C GLY A 143 1.55 7.78 12.61
N SER A 144 2.86 7.62 12.82
CA SER A 144 3.79 7.41 11.72
C SER A 144 3.97 5.92 11.43
N TRP A 145 4.21 5.63 10.16
CA TRP A 145 4.34 4.29 9.60
C TRP A 145 5.60 4.22 8.75
N VAL A 146 6.33 3.12 8.86
CA VAL A 146 7.49 2.83 8.03
C VAL A 146 7.36 1.40 7.55
N ALA A 147 7.10 1.23 6.25
CA ALA A 147 6.98 -0.07 5.60
C ALA A 147 6.06 -1.04 6.37
N ASP A 148 4.78 -0.68 6.51
CA ASP A 148 3.76 -1.44 7.24
C ASP A 148 3.96 -1.59 8.77
N ARG A 149 5.00 -0.99 9.35
CA ARG A 149 5.23 -0.96 10.78
C ARG A 149 4.83 0.39 11.38
N MET A 150 4.11 0.39 12.49
CA MET A 150 3.94 1.59 13.31
C MET A 150 5.29 1.96 13.91
N GLN A 151 5.73 3.19 13.67
CA GLN A 151 7.04 3.68 14.05
C GLN A 151 6.93 5.13 14.51
N GLY A 152 7.70 5.52 15.51
CA GLY A 152 7.73 6.90 15.98
C GLY A 152 6.50 7.27 16.82
N ILE A 153 6.15 8.55 16.78
CA ILE A 153 5.07 9.07 17.63
C ILE A 153 3.71 8.67 17.09
N GLY A 154 2.81 8.27 17.99
CA GLY A 154 1.45 7.87 17.65
C GLY A 154 0.45 8.08 18.77
N GLN A 155 -0.81 7.82 18.43
CA GLN A 155 -1.94 7.85 19.34
C GLN A 155 -2.82 6.63 19.08
N LEU A 156 -3.03 5.81 20.10
CA LEU A 156 -3.98 4.71 20.09
C LEU A 156 -5.21 5.10 20.91
N THR A 157 -6.33 5.32 20.23
CA THR A 157 -7.61 5.68 20.84
C THR A 157 -8.48 4.45 21.01
N HIS A 158 -8.87 4.18 22.24
CA HIS A 158 -9.89 3.20 22.63
C HIS A 158 -11.15 3.96 23.09
N GLN A 159 -12.29 3.26 23.18
CA GLN A 159 -13.59 3.82 23.57
C GLN A 159 -13.58 4.77 24.79
N ARG A 160 -12.69 4.57 25.77
CA ARG A 160 -12.71 5.30 27.06
C ARG A 160 -11.38 5.97 27.43
N HIS A 161 -10.34 5.72 26.65
CA HIS A 161 -9.02 6.23 26.91
C HIS A 161 -8.22 6.28 25.62
N ARG A 162 -7.25 7.18 25.56
CA ARG A 162 -6.28 7.24 24.46
C ARG A 162 -4.88 7.18 25.02
N HIS A 163 -4.02 6.36 24.42
CA HIS A 163 -2.59 6.36 24.68
C HIS A 163 -1.89 7.23 23.64
N HIS A 164 -1.03 8.14 24.07
CA HIS A 164 -0.14 8.91 23.21
C HIS A 164 1.29 8.66 23.67
N GLY A 165 2.15 8.24 22.75
CA GLY A 165 3.52 7.87 23.07
C GLY A 165 4.35 7.57 21.83
N PHE A 166 5.34 6.71 21.99
CA PHE A 166 6.23 6.26 20.92
C PHE A 166 6.01 4.77 20.63
N TRP A 167 6.14 4.40 19.35
CA TRP A 167 6.05 3.04 18.84
C TRP A 167 7.33 2.67 18.12
N GLU A 168 7.78 1.45 18.31
CA GLU A 168 8.90 0.87 17.58
C GLU A 168 8.46 -0.51 17.07
N THR A 169 8.44 -0.66 15.75
CA THR A 169 8.07 -1.91 15.08
C THR A 169 6.74 -2.49 15.58
N ASN A 170 5.66 -1.69 15.53
CA ASN A 170 4.31 -2.01 16.04
C ASN A 170 4.13 -2.05 17.57
N LEU A 171 5.20 -2.00 18.37
CA LEU A 171 5.10 -2.09 19.82
C LEU A 171 5.23 -0.72 20.49
N PRO A 172 4.38 -0.39 21.48
CA PRO A 172 4.56 0.85 22.22
C PRO A 172 5.83 0.75 23.08
N GLN A 173 6.57 1.85 23.16
CA GLN A 173 7.87 1.91 23.80
C GLN A 173 8.11 3.28 24.44
N GLY A 174 8.91 3.30 25.51
CA GLY A 174 9.39 4.55 26.08
C GLY A 174 8.27 5.38 26.69
N ARG A 175 8.46 6.69 26.77
CA ARG A 175 7.54 7.60 27.47
C ARG A 175 6.23 7.76 26.72
N GLY A 176 5.15 7.87 27.49
CA GLY A 176 3.83 8.19 26.96
C GLY A 176 2.89 8.65 28.05
N CYS A 177 1.66 8.92 27.66
CA CYS A 177 0.58 9.20 28.58
C CYS A 177 -0.74 8.57 28.10
N TYR A 178 -1.51 8.05 29.04
CA TYR A 178 -2.92 7.76 28.84
C TYR A 178 -3.75 8.98 29.19
N ILE A 179 -4.71 9.34 28.35
CA ILE A 179 -5.71 10.35 28.66
C ILE A 179 -7.09 9.69 28.75
N PHE A 180 -7.80 9.94 29.85
CA PHE A 180 -9.12 9.39 30.13
C PHE A 180 -10.22 10.44 29.97
N GLU A 181 -11.46 10.00 29.73
CA GLU A 181 -12.64 10.86 29.50
C GLU A 181 -12.86 11.94 30.57
N LYS A 182 -12.49 11.67 31.82
CA LYS A 182 -12.65 12.60 32.95
C LYS A 182 -11.58 13.69 33.00
N GLY A 183 -10.81 13.87 31.93
CA GLY A 183 -9.77 14.89 31.83
C GLY A 183 -8.58 14.61 32.76
N SER A 184 -8.26 13.34 33.02
CA SER A 184 -7.05 12.94 33.74
C SER A 184 -6.04 12.33 32.77
N MET A 185 -4.76 12.57 33.06
CA MET A 185 -3.62 11.99 32.36
C MET A 185 -2.84 11.08 33.30
N LEU A 186 -2.54 9.86 32.85
CA LEU A 186 -1.62 8.94 33.51
C LEU A 186 -0.32 8.90 32.72
N HIS A 187 0.73 9.49 33.27
CA HIS A 187 2.07 9.52 32.72
C HIS A 187 2.84 8.26 33.12
N GLY A 188 3.59 7.72 32.18
CA GLY A 188 4.38 6.52 32.39
C GLY A 188 5.28 6.23 31.20
N HIS A 189 5.70 4.97 31.13
CA HIS A 189 6.52 4.49 30.04
C HIS A 189 6.32 3.00 29.84
N PHE A 190 6.44 2.55 28.60
CA PHE A 190 6.49 1.15 28.24
C PHE A 190 7.91 0.61 28.32
N LEU A 191 8.03 -0.60 28.86
CA LEU A 191 9.25 -1.39 28.91
C LEU A 191 8.99 -2.72 28.22
N HIS A 192 9.94 -3.15 27.38
CA HIS A 192 9.95 -4.49 26.80
C HIS A 192 10.71 -5.40 27.74
N ILE A 193 10.06 -6.47 28.18
CA ILE A 193 10.69 -7.53 28.97
C ILE A 193 11.22 -8.56 27.99
N LEU A 194 12.55 -8.74 28.00
CA LEU A 194 13.24 -9.70 27.14
C LEU A 194 13.31 -11.07 27.79
N ASP A 195 13.27 -12.13 26.98
CA ASP A 195 13.57 -13.48 27.46
C ASP A 195 15.06 -13.60 27.78
N THR A 196 15.39 -13.79 29.05
CA THR A 196 16.76 -14.09 29.50
C THR A 196 17.16 -15.55 29.32
N SER A 197 16.26 -16.43 28.85
CA SER A 197 16.50 -17.87 28.76
C SER A 197 17.05 -18.37 27.43
N GLY A 198 17.19 -17.51 26.41
CA GLY A 198 17.76 -17.89 25.11
C GLY A 198 16.95 -18.98 24.38
N GLN A 199 15.69 -19.19 24.76
CA GLN A 199 14.78 -20.10 24.05
C GLN A 199 13.88 -19.28 23.14
N ILE A 200 14.12 -19.49 21.84
CA ILE A 200 13.36 -18.93 20.73
C ILE A 200 11.89 -19.28 20.93
N VAL A 201 11.07 -18.30 21.31
CA VAL A 201 9.62 -18.39 21.15
C VAL A 201 9.34 -18.00 19.71
N THR A 202 9.21 -19.02 18.86
CA THR A 202 8.61 -18.88 17.53
C THR A 202 7.15 -18.48 17.68
N GLU A 203 6.80 -17.37 17.03
CA GLU A 203 5.47 -17.05 16.50
C GLU A 203 4.27 -17.26 17.44
N ILE A 204 3.83 -16.16 18.06
CA ILE A 204 2.39 -15.97 18.27
C ILE A 204 1.89 -15.16 17.09
N ASP A 205 1.61 -15.88 16.00
CA ASP A 205 0.80 -15.41 14.89
C ASP A 205 -0.64 -15.20 15.36
N GLU A 206 -0.95 -14.01 15.88
CA GLU A 206 -2.34 -13.54 15.96
C GLU A 206 -2.52 -12.11 15.42
N ALA A 207 -1.46 -11.47 14.92
CA ALA A 207 -1.54 -10.21 14.17
C ALA A 207 -0.93 -10.30 12.75
N SER A 208 -0.44 -11.48 12.36
CA SER A 208 -0.04 -11.81 10.99
C SER A 208 -1.11 -12.70 10.33
N GLN A 209 -2.35 -12.22 10.21
CA GLN A 209 -3.08 -12.54 8.97
C GLN A 209 -2.53 -11.64 7.85
N GLU A 210 -1.22 -11.70 7.65
CA GLU A 210 -0.67 -11.56 6.32
C GLU A 210 -0.92 -12.93 5.69
N LEU A 211 -2.08 -13.06 5.03
CA LEU A 211 -2.02 -13.82 3.80
C LEU A 211 -0.95 -13.12 2.97
N GLU A 212 0.18 -13.78 2.80
CA GLU A 212 0.78 -13.89 1.47
C GLU A 212 -0.38 -14.22 0.51
N ILE A 213 -1.12 -13.20 0.07
CA ILE A 213 -1.80 -13.31 -1.21
C ILE A 213 -0.67 -13.10 -2.19
N SER A 214 -0.07 -14.25 -2.48
CA SER A 214 0.68 -14.59 -3.66
C SER A 214 0.54 -13.57 -4.78
N GLU A 215 1.68 -13.24 -5.36
CA GLU A 215 1.86 -12.84 -6.74
C GLU A 215 0.97 -13.68 -7.67
N ASP A 216 -0.31 -13.34 -7.80
CA ASP A 216 -1.17 -13.76 -8.90
C ASP A 216 -1.30 -12.58 -9.88
N GLU A 217 -0.14 -12.06 -10.27
CA GLU A 217 0.00 -11.40 -11.56
C GLU A 217 0.57 -12.46 -12.52
N PRO A 218 -0.06 -12.75 -13.67
CA PRO A 218 0.50 -13.70 -14.62
C PRO A 218 1.90 -13.24 -15.04
N PRO A 219 2.87 -14.16 -15.16
CA PRO A 219 4.27 -13.81 -15.33
C PRO A 219 4.47 -12.99 -16.60
N ARG A 220 5.16 -11.86 -16.47
CA ARG A 220 5.86 -11.23 -17.59
C ARG A 220 7.32 -11.68 -17.52
N GLU A 221 7.80 -12.24 -18.63
CA GLU A 221 9.20 -12.63 -18.81
C GLU A 221 10.13 -11.42 -18.56
N ASP A 222 11.13 -11.68 -17.71
CA ASP A 222 12.45 -11.09 -17.59
C ASP A 222 12.59 -9.57 -17.43
N THR A 223 12.99 -9.15 -16.22
CA THR A 223 14.38 -8.73 -15.96
C THR A 223 14.60 -8.60 -14.46
N ALA A 224 15.45 -9.48 -13.93
CA ALA A 224 15.98 -9.35 -12.58
C ALA A 224 16.93 -8.14 -12.54
N VAL A 225 16.58 -7.12 -11.77
CA VAL A 225 17.52 -6.09 -11.32
C VAL A 225 17.23 -5.75 -9.86
N ASN A 226 18.32 -5.78 -9.10
CA ASN A 226 18.41 -5.71 -7.65
C ASN A 226 18.12 -4.29 -7.14
N ALA A 227 16.86 -3.84 -7.23
CA ALA A 227 16.41 -2.71 -6.43
C ALA A 227 16.27 -3.17 -4.98
N LYS A 228 16.84 -2.42 -4.03
CA LYS A 228 16.62 -2.62 -2.59
C LYS A 228 15.16 -2.30 -2.30
N GLU A 229 14.27 -3.24 -2.60
CA GLU A 229 12.83 -3.10 -2.35
C GLU A 229 12.64 -2.65 -0.91
N LEU A 230 11.78 -1.65 -0.70
CA LEU A 230 11.37 -1.28 0.64
C LEU A 230 10.83 -2.55 1.30
N ARG A 231 11.53 -3.05 2.32
CA ARG A 231 11.13 -4.25 3.05
C ARG A 231 10.78 -3.86 4.47
N PRO A 232 9.68 -4.39 5.02
CA PRO A 232 9.35 -4.17 6.41
C PRO A 232 10.49 -4.68 7.29
N GLU A 233 10.87 -3.88 8.29
CA GLU A 233 11.79 -4.39 9.31
C GLU A 233 11.18 -5.60 10.02
N PRO A 234 12.01 -6.61 10.36
CA PRO A 234 11.55 -7.77 11.09
C PRO A 234 11.02 -7.35 12.46
N LEU A 235 10.00 -8.05 12.95
CA LEU A 235 9.50 -7.85 14.31
C LEU A 235 10.61 -8.12 15.33
N LYS A 236 10.66 -7.30 16.39
CA LYS A 236 11.62 -7.51 17.49
C LYS A 236 11.43 -8.90 18.11
N GLN A 237 12.47 -9.71 18.08
CA GLN A 237 12.48 -11.06 18.65
C GLN A 237 12.79 -11.02 20.15
N GLY A 238 12.32 -12.03 20.89
CA GLY A 238 12.67 -12.22 22.30
C GLY A 238 11.94 -11.29 23.28
N ILE A 239 10.95 -10.51 22.84
CA ILE A 239 10.08 -9.74 23.75
C ILE A 239 8.98 -10.66 24.30
N VAL A 240 9.04 -10.92 25.61
CA VAL A 240 8.08 -11.77 26.32
C VAL A 240 6.86 -10.97 26.76
N ALA A 241 7.05 -9.69 27.09
CA ALA A 241 5.95 -8.81 27.49
C ALA A 241 6.26 -7.35 27.25
N VAL A 242 5.21 -6.57 26.98
CA VAL A 242 5.25 -5.10 26.95
C VAL A 242 4.50 -4.58 28.16
N VAL A 243 5.23 -3.97 29.11
CA VAL A 243 4.68 -3.58 30.42
C VAL A 243 4.63 -2.07 30.56
N TRP A 244 3.46 -1.55 30.91
CA TRP A 244 3.29 -0.16 31.28
C TRP A 244 3.73 0.08 32.74
N ARG A 245 4.67 1.00 32.93
CA ARG A 245 5.10 1.46 34.25
C ARG A 245 4.61 2.88 34.51
N SER A 246 3.56 2.98 35.33
CA SER A 246 2.99 4.26 35.77
C SER A 246 3.99 5.08 36.59
N ARG A 247 3.90 6.41 36.48
CA ARG A 247 4.77 7.34 37.21
C ARG A 247 3.99 8.43 37.93
N ARG A 248 3.07 9.12 37.23
CA ARG A 248 2.34 10.26 37.79
C ARG A 248 0.95 10.38 37.17
N VAL A 249 -0.01 10.82 37.97
CA VAL A 249 -1.33 11.25 37.48
C VAL A 249 -1.42 12.77 37.55
N THR A 250 -1.92 13.41 36.50
CA THR A 250 -2.18 14.85 36.45
C THR A 250 -3.59 15.11 35.90
N PRO A 251 -4.17 16.30 36.15
CA PRO A 251 -5.22 16.82 35.28
C PRO A 251 -4.73 16.89 33.83
N TYR A 252 -5.68 16.92 32.89
CA TYR A 252 -5.39 17.12 31.49
C TYR A 252 -4.71 18.47 31.28
N SER A 253 -3.56 18.43 30.61
CA SER A 253 -2.77 19.61 30.25
C SER A 253 -2.19 19.36 28.86
N PRO A 254 -2.54 20.19 27.86
CA PRO A 254 -1.95 20.13 26.52
C PRO A 254 -0.42 20.26 26.54
N ASP A 255 0.13 21.04 27.46
CA ASP A 255 1.58 21.28 27.60
C ASP A 255 2.36 20.02 28.02
N LEU A 256 1.66 19.01 28.54
CA LEU A 256 2.23 17.73 28.96
C LEU A 256 1.99 16.62 27.92
N MET A 257 1.40 16.95 26.76
CA MET A 257 1.19 16.00 25.68
C MET A 257 2.52 15.72 24.97
N PRO A 258 2.79 14.46 24.55
CA PRO A 258 3.85 14.22 23.60
C PRO A 258 3.59 15.00 22.30
N PRO A 259 4.64 15.29 21.51
CA PRO A 259 4.49 15.96 20.22
C PRO A 259 3.49 15.24 19.32
N GLU A 260 2.91 15.97 18.37
CA GLU A 260 2.05 15.33 17.36
C GLU A 260 2.90 14.53 16.36
N PRO A 261 2.37 13.45 15.78
CA PRO A 261 3.03 12.74 14.69
C PRO A 261 3.33 13.70 13.54
N ALA A 262 4.61 13.87 13.21
CA ALA A 262 5.02 14.68 12.07
C ALA A 262 5.05 13.81 10.81
N ALA A 263 4.75 14.42 9.66
CA ALA A 263 4.94 13.75 8.38
C ALA A 263 6.42 13.41 8.21
N VAL A 264 6.71 12.16 7.86
CA VAL A 264 8.00 11.82 7.25
C VAL A 264 8.01 12.54 5.91
N ILE A 265 8.73 13.66 5.81
CA ILE A 265 8.85 14.43 4.56
C ILE A 265 9.84 13.66 3.68
N ASP A 266 9.33 12.73 2.88
CA ASP A 266 10.06 12.27 1.71
C ASP A 266 9.89 13.33 0.61
N GLN A 267 10.99 13.90 0.12
CA GLN A 267 10.99 14.99 -0.86
C GLN A 267 10.42 14.62 -2.23
N GLU A 268 10.00 13.36 -2.48
CA GLU A 268 9.56 12.89 -3.80
C GLU A 268 8.23 12.12 -3.82
N SER A 269 7.26 12.44 -2.94
CA SER A 269 5.97 11.74 -2.96
C SER A 269 4.89 12.36 -3.86
N SER A 270 5.17 13.46 -4.59
CA SER A 270 4.17 14.03 -5.50
C SER A 270 4.08 13.20 -6.77
N VAL A 271 3.00 12.43 -6.91
CA VAL A 271 2.56 11.98 -8.24
C VAL A 271 2.13 13.23 -9.00
N GLU A 272 2.79 13.48 -10.13
CA GLU A 272 2.27 14.44 -11.10
C GLU A 272 0.89 13.94 -11.54
N THR A 273 -0.15 14.73 -11.28
CA THR A 273 -1.44 14.52 -11.92
C THR A 273 -1.19 14.62 -13.41
N LEU A 274 -1.18 13.48 -14.10
CA LEU A 274 -0.97 13.45 -15.55
C LEU A 274 -2.07 14.31 -16.19
N ASN A 275 -1.68 15.49 -16.68
CA ASN A 275 -2.42 16.22 -17.70
C ASN A 275 -2.29 15.54 -19.08
N ASP A 276 -1.59 14.40 -19.16
CA ASP A 276 -1.37 13.57 -20.35
C ASP A 276 -2.62 12.72 -20.71
N ASP A 277 -3.81 13.30 -20.58
CA ASP A 277 -5.04 12.76 -21.19
C ASP A 277 -4.98 12.85 -22.73
N VAL A 278 -3.99 13.59 -23.27
CA VAL A 278 -3.70 13.74 -24.69
C VAL A 278 -2.61 12.74 -25.09
N CYS A 279 -2.99 11.76 -25.92
CA CYS A 279 -2.05 10.92 -26.63
C CYS A 279 -1.38 11.78 -27.71
N ASP A 280 -0.28 12.48 -27.37
CA ASP A 280 0.46 13.29 -28.34
C ASP A 280 1.30 12.37 -29.25
N GLU A 281 1.11 12.50 -30.57
CA GLU A 281 1.83 11.72 -31.59
C GLU A 281 3.35 12.02 -31.61
N THR A 282 3.85 12.99 -30.83
CA THR A 282 5.27 13.37 -30.79
C THR A 282 6.08 12.80 -29.63
N ASP A 283 5.46 12.11 -28.66
CA ASP A 283 6.08 11.84 -27.35
C ASP A 283 6.73 10.42 -27.24
N ASP A 284 7.45 9.98 -28.28
CA ASP A 284 8.09 8.64 -28.33
C ASP A 284 9.34 8.52 -27.45
N GLU A 285 10.18 9.55 -27.35
CA GLU A 285 11.43 9.49 -26.57
C GLU A 285 11.17 9.40 -25.05
N ARG A 286 10.11 10.09 -24.58
CA ARG A 286 9.68 10.06 -23.17
C ARG A 286 9.13 8.69 -22.74
N ALA A 287 8.72 7.84 -23.69
CA ALA A 287 8.13 6.52 -23.45
C ALA A 287 9.13 5.48 -22.97
N GLU A 288 10.30 5.44 -23.62
CA GLU A 288 11.38 4.55 -23.18
C GLU A 288 12.00 5.02 -21.87
N GLU A 289 12.17 6.33 -21.66
CA GLU A 289 12.73 6.89 -20.43
C GLU A 289 11.86 6.55 -19.20
N TYR A 290 10.54 6.63 -19.32
CA TYR A 290 9.63 6.34 -18.21
C TYR A 290 9.67 4.87 -17.77
N LEU A 291 9.93 3.96 -18.71
CA LEU A 291 10.14 2.53 -18.46
C LEU A 291 11.57 2.21 -17.98
N LYS A 292 12.55 3.09 -18.24
CA LYS A 292 13.98 2.94 -17.88
C LYS A 292 14.40 3.62 -16.59
N ARG A 293 13.63 4.58 -16.05
CA ARG A 293 13.96 5.35 -14.83
C ARG A 293 13.83 4.52 -13.53
N ASP A 294 14.18 3.24 -13.58
CA ASP A 294 14.51 2.41 -12.42
C ASP A 294 16.05 2.31 -12.25
N ASP A 295 16.85 2.89 -13.17
CA ASP A 295 18.32 2.81 -13.19
C ASP A 295 19.07 3.90 -12.39
N ASP A 296 18.43 5.02 -12.03
CA ASP A 296 19.12 6.11 -11.32
C ASP A 296 19.01 5.93 -9.79
N GLU A 297 20.01 5.20 -9.29
CA GLU A 297 20.40 4.99 -7.91
C GLU A 297 20.65 6.32 -7.18
N VAL A 298 19.93 6.58 -6.08
CA VAL A 298 20.28 7.65 -5.15
C VAL A 298 21.07 7.01 -4.02
N GLU A 299 22.39 7.18 -4.03
CA GLU A 299 23.26 6.82 -2.91
C GLU A 299 22.79 7.57 -1.66
N TYR A 300 22.32 6.83 -0.65
CA TYR A 300 22.07 7.36 0.68
C TYR A 300 23.36 7.26 1.48
N GLU A 301 24.03 8.40 1.70
CA GLU A 301 25.03 8.50 2.76
C GLU A 301 24.28 8.58 4.11
N ASP A 302 24.27 7.47 4.84
CA ASP A 302 23.85 7.42 6.23
C ASP A 302 24.88 8.16 7.10
N GLU A 303 24.74 9.48 7.26
CA GLU A 303 25.45 10.22 8.32
C GLU A 303 24.80 9.91 9.69
N TYR A 304 25.26 8.84 10.31
CA TYR A 304 25.10 8.62 11.75
C TYR A 304 25.90 9.70 12.50
N VAL A 305 25.21 10.67 13.09
CA VAL A 305 25.80 11.55 14.10
C VAL A 305 25.89 10.77 15.40
N ASP A 306 27.08 10.27 15.71
CA ASP A 306 27.48 9.84 17.06
C ASP A 306 27.51 11.08 17.96
N GLU A 307 26.47 11.29 18.77
CA GLU A 307 26.59 12.14 19.97
C GLU A 307 27.35 11.35 21.04
N GLU A 308 28.69 11.40 20.98
CA GLU A 308 29.52 11.09 22.15
C GLU A 308 29.19 12.10 23.26
N ALA A 309 28.52 11.62 24.31
CA ALA A 309 28.34 12.37 25.54
C ALA A 309 29.69 12.50 26.26
N GLU A 310 30.30 13.68 26.17
CA GLU A 310 31.41 14.06 27.03
C GLU A 310 30.92 14.19 28.49
N ASP A 311 31.39 13.29 29.34
CA ASP A 311 31.30 13.40 30.80
C ASP A 311 32.18 14.57 31.28
N GLU A 312 31.60 15.77 31.44
CA GLU A 312 32.24 16.85 32.20
C GLU A 312 32.07 16.62 33.71
N GLU A 313 33.10 15.98 34.27
CA GLU A 313 33.41 15.93 35.69
C GLU A 313 33.74 17.35 36.20
N ASN A 314 32.76 18.07 36.74
CA ASN A 314 33.00 19.34 37.43
C ASN A 314 33.42 19.10 38.89
N ASP A 315 34.74 19.02 39.05
CA ASP A 315 35.49 19.14 40.30
C ASP A 315 35.30 20.54 40.90
N TYR A 316 34.62 20.64 42.05
CA TYR A 316 34.68 21.80 42.93
C TYR A 316 35.25 21.36 44.29
N LEU A 317 36.58 21.35 44.38
CA LEU A 317 37.31 21.41 45.63
C LEU A 317 37.49 22.87 46.08
N ARG A 318 37.16 23.10 47.36
CA ARG A 318 37.82 23.98 48.34
C ARG A 318 38.36 25.34 47.84
N ASP A 319 37.78 26.41 48.37
CA ASP A 319 38.31 27.12 49.56
C ASP A 319 37.18 27.87 50.29
#